data_AF-A0A2V8FEE4-F1
#
_entry.id   AF-A0A2V8FEE4-F1
#
_cell.length_a   1.000
_cell.length_b   1.000
_cell.length_c   1.000
_cell.angle_alpha   90.00
_cell.angle_beta   90.00
_cell.angle_gamma   90.00
#
_symmetry.space_group_name_H-M   'P 1'
#
loop_
_entity.id
_entity.type
_entity.pdbx_description
1 polymer ?
#
loop_
_entity_poly.entity_id
_entity_poly.type
_entity_poly.pdbx_seq_one_letter_code
_entity_poly.pdbx_strand_id
1 'polypeptide(L)'
;MTAWVRRRHGKDTFIIEFRANGNLVDVGTVRATASMPMPGMAMFGSVDIQRTDVAGRYVASGQFEMAGTWRMALEWEGSAGKGSLTFSERVQ
;
A
#
# COMPACT_ATOMS: atom_id res chain seq x y z
N MET A 1 0.31 -13.03 9.66
CA MET A 1 0.42 -11.55 9.75
C MET A 1 -0.65 -10.95 8.86
N THR A 2 -1.30 -9.88 9.30
CA THR A 2 -2.42 -9.27 8.56
C THR A 2 -2.13 -7.77 8.36
N ALA A 3 -2.30 -7.29 7.13
CA ALA A 3 -2.14 -5.88 6.79
C ALA A 3 -3.52 -5.23 6.60
N TRP A 4 -3.68 -4.02 7.13
CA TRP A 4 -4.90 -3.22 6.97
C TRP A 4 -4.56 -1.90 6.28
N VAL A 5 -5.39 -1.52 5.31
CA VAL A 5 -5.27 -0.25 4.60
C VAL A 5 -6.45 0.64 4.96
N ARG A 6 -6.19 1.87 5.43
CA ARG A 6 -7.22 2.89 5.68
C ARG A 6 -6.98 4.14 4.83
N ARG A 7 -7.95 4.49 3.99
CA ARG A 7 -7.93 5.71 3.17
C ARG A 7 -8.36 6.92 4.01
N ARG A 8 -7.71 8.07 3.81
CA ARG A 8 -8.23 9.38 4.25
C ARG A 8 -8.86 10.08 3.05
N HIS A 9 -10.08 10.59 3.18
CA HIS A 9 -10.79 11.29 2.10
C HIS A 9 -10.01 12.54 1.63
N GLY A 10 -9.92 12.73 0.31
CA GLY A 10 -9.45 13.98 -0.33
C GLY A 10 -7.97 14.06 -0.70
N LYS A 11 -7.17 13.02 -0.41
CA LYS A 11 -5.78 12.89 -0.89
C LYS A 11 -5.52 11.43 -1.23
N ASP A 12 -4.69 11.14 -2.22
CA ASP A 12 -4.23 9.79 -2.59
C ASP A 12 -3.35 9.12 -1.51
N THR A 13 -3.52 9.54 -0.25
CA THR A 13 -2.77 9.13 0.91
C THR A 13 -3.59 8.15 1.75
N PHE A 14 -2.97 7.03 2.11
CA PHE A 14 -3.57 6.00 2.95
C PHE A 14 -2.58 5.53 4.02
N ILE A 15 -3.12 5.05 5.13
CA ILE A 15 -2.34 4.46 6.23
C ILE A 15 -2.33 2.95 6.05
N ILE A 16 -1.15 2.36 6.14
CA ILE A 16 -0.93 0.92 6.16
C ILE A 16 -0.53 0.53 7.57
N GLU A 17 -1.25 -0.43 8.16
CA GLU A 17 -0.92 -1.00 9.46
C GLU A 17 -0.65 -2.50 9.34
N PHE A 18 0.50 -2.93 9.83
CA PHE A 18 0.84 -4.34 9.97
C PHE A 18 0.57 -4.80 11.39
N ARG A 19 -0.26 -5.84 11.53
CA ARG A 19 -0.64 -6.38 12.82
C ARG A 19 -0.43 -7.88 12.92
N ALA A 20 0.01 -8.32 14.10
CA ALA A 20 0.03 -9.72 14.51
C ALA A 20 -0.62 -9.82 15.89
N ASN A 21 -1.61 -10.71 16.03
CA ASN A 21 -2.37 -10.91 17.26
C ASN A 21 -2.92 -9.58 17.85
N GLY A 22 -3.37 -8.66 17.00
CA GLY A 22 -3.92 -7.36 17.38
C GLY A 22 -2.90 -6.24 17.57
N ASN A 23 -1.63 -6.58 17.79
CA ASN A 23 -0.55 -5.61 18.04
C ASN A 23 0.11 -5.14 16.75
N LEU A 24 0.51 -3.87 16.68
CA LEU A 24 1.31 -3.34 15.58
C LEU A 24 2.70 -3.97 15.58
N VAL A 25 3.20 -4.32 14.40
CA VAL A 25 4.49 -4.99 14.23
C VAL A 25 5.30 -4.29 13.17
N ASP A 26 6.55 -3.94 13.46
CA ASP A 26 7.48 -3.48 12.43
C ASP A 26 7.87 -4.65 11.52
N VAL A 27 7.64 -4.45 10.23
CA VAL A 27 7.87 -5.46 9.19
C VAL A 27 9.11 -5.18 8.37
N GLY A 28 9.92 -4.20 8.77
CA GLY A 28 11.09 -3.80 8.00
C GLY A 28 10.68 -3.03 6.75
N THR A 29 11.27 -3.36 5.62
CA THR A 29 11.07 -2.60 4.38
C THR A 29 9.69 -2.88 3.81
N VAL A 30 8.98 -1.82 3.41
CA VAL A 30 7.68 -1.91 2.75
C VAL A 30 7.78 -1.23 1.40
N ARG A 31 7.31 -1.91 0.34
CA ARG A 31 7.28 -1.40 -1.04
C ARG A 31 5.88 -1.55 -1.60
N ALA A 32 5.48 -0.59 -2.40
CA ALA A 32 4.20 -0.63 -3.10
C ALA A 32 4.38 -0.33 -4.58
N THR A 33 3.59 -1.00 -5.40
CA THR A 33 3.45 -0.70 -6.83
C THR A 33 1.97 -0.53 -7.15
N ALA A 34 1.67 0.29 -8.15
CA ALA A 34 0.32 0.47 -8.65
C ALA A 34 0.30 0.32 -10.16
N SER A 35 -0.73 -0.35 -10.66
CA SER A 35 -0.97 -0.48 -12.10
C SER A 35 -2.45 -0.45 -12.41
N MET A 36 -2.84 0.19 -13.51
CA MET A 36 -4.21 0.16 -14.01
C MET A 36 -4.24 -0.65 -15.31
N PRO A 37 -4.98 -1.77 -15.36
CA PRO A 37 -5.10 -2.56 -16.58
C PRO A 37 -5.88 -1.76 -17.63
N MET A 38 -5.36 -1.72 -18.86
CA MET A 38 -6.00 -1.12 -20.02
C MET A 38 -5.98 -2.12 -21.19
N PRO A 39 -6.83 -1.96 -22.21
CA PRO A 39 -6.74 -2.78 -23.41
C PRO A 39 -5.35 -2.66 -24.06
N GLY A 40 -4.66 -3.80 -24.20
CA GLY A 40 -3.34 -3.88 -24.86
C GLY A 40 -2.12 -3.49 -24.01
N MET A 41 -2.28 -2.82 -22.86
CA MET A 41 -1.16 -2.44 -21.98
C MET A 41 -1.60 -2.16 -20.54
N ALA A 42 -0.65 -2.05 -19.60
CA ALA A 42 -0.91 -1.56 -18.25
C ALA A 42 -0.32 -0.15 -18.10
N MET A 43 -1.06 0.74 -17.46
CA MET A 43 -0.51 1.99 -16.95
C MET A 43 0.09 1.75 -15.58
N PHE A 44 1.26 2.31 -15.28
CA PHE A 44 1.89 2.21 -13.97
C PHE A 44 1.77 3.54 -13.24
N GLY A 45 1.53 3.46 -11.93
CA GLY A 45 1.47 4.59 -11.03
C GLY A 45 2.54 4.44 -9.96
N SER A 46 2.90 5.57 -9.34
CA SER A 46 3.89 5.58 -8.27
C SER A 46 3.21 5.58 -6.91
N VAL A 47 3.76 4.84 -5.96
CA VAL A 47 3.31 4.83 -4.56
C VAL A 47 4.54 5.04 -3.68
N ASP A 48 4.61 6.21 -3.04
CA ASP A 48 5.64 6.50 -2.05
C ASP A 48 5.24 5.94 -0.70
N ILE A 49 6.16 5.25 -0.02
CA ILE A 49 5.94 4.65 1.30
C ILE A 49 6.88 5.30 2.30
N GLN A 50 6.30 5.92 3.32
CA GLN A 50 7.03 6.55 4.41
C GLN A 50 6.73 5.87 5.74
N ARG A 51 7.78 5.60 6.52
CA ARG A 51 7.64 5.18 7.92
C ARG A 51 7.04 6.31 8.75
N THR A 52 6.24 5.96 9.74
CA THR A 52 5.86 6.93 10.79
C THR A 52 6.68 6.69 12.06
N ASP A 53 6.44 7.52 13.06
CA ASP A 53 6.90 7.37 14.45
C ASP A 53 6.33 6.14 15.18
N VAL A 54 5.32 5.48 14.60
CA VAL A 54 4.66 4.30 15.18
C VAL A 54 5.13 3.06 14.41
N ALA A 55 5.82 2.16 15.11
CA ALA A 55 6.27 0.88 14.55
C ALA A 55 5.09 0.11 13.92
N GLY A 56 5.30 -0.41 12.71
CA GLY A 56 4.26 -1.13 11.97
C GLY A 56 3.20 -0.27 11.30
N ARG A 57 3.32 1.07 11.39
CA ARG A 57 2.47 2.03 10.66
C ARG A 57 3.29 2.76 9.59
N TYR A 58 2.69 2.88 8.42
CA TYR A 58 3.27 3.57 7.27
C TYR A 58 2.24 4.50 6.65
N VAL A 59 2.72 5.62 6.12
CA VAL A 59 1.95 6.50 5.25
C VAL A 59 2.32 6.13 3.82
N ALA A 60 1.32 5.86 3.00
CA ALA A 60 1.47 5.59 1.59
C ALA A 60 0.81 6.71 0.80
N SER A 61 1.51 7.27 -0.18
CA SER A 61 0.99 8.32 -1.05
C SER A 61 1.05 7.84 -2.50
N GLY A 62 -0.11 7.60 -3.09
CA GLY A 62 -0.23 7.29 -4.51
C GLY A 62 -0.17 8.56 -5.36
N GLN A 63 0.38 8.45 -6.55
CA GLN A 63 0.24 9.44 -7.62
C GLN A 63 -0.45 8.74 -8.79
N PHE A 64 -1.74 9.01 -8.93
CA PHE A 64 -2.58 8.42 -9.96
C PHE A 64 -3.00 9.52 -10.94
N GLU A 65 -2.55 9.42 -12.18
CA GLU A 65 -2.82 10.44 -13.21
C GLU A 65 -4.26 10.41 -13.71
N MET A 66 -5.00 9.34 -13.43
CA MET A 66 -6.37 9.14 -13.87
C MET A 66 -7.22 8.41 -12.84
N ALA A 67 -8.49 8.82 -12.75
CA ALA A 67 -9.53 8.06 -12.07
C ALA A 67 -9.74 6.70 -12.76
N GLY A 68 -9.99 5.66 -11.97
CA GLY A 68 -10.11 4.30 -12.48
C GLY A 68 -9.86 3.25 -11.41
N THR A 69 -9.90 1.99 -11.80
CA THR A 69 -9.58 0.88 -10.89
C THR A 69 -8.10 0.55 -10.99
N TRP A 70 -7.36 0.91 -9.95
CA TRP A 70 -5.94 0.63 -9.83
C TRP A 70 -5.73 -0.66 -9.04
N ARG A 71 -4.91 -1.56 -9.58
CA ARG A 71 -4.38 -2.73 -8.89
C ARG A 71 -3.12 -2.33 -8.14
N MET A 72 -3.14 -2.49 -6.84
CA MET A 72 -2.02 -2.22 -5.95
C MET A 72 -1.40 -3.54 -5.48
N ALA A 73 -0.08 -3.60 -5.46
CA ALA A 73 0.67 -4.67 -4.83
C ALA A 73 1.59 -4.09 -3.75
N LEU A 74 1.47 -4.63 -2.55
CA LEU A 74 2.27 -4.29 -1.38
C LEU A 74 3.16 -5.48 -1.04
N GLU A 75 4.43 -5.24 -0.82
CA GLU A 75 5.42 -6.24 -0.42
C GLU A 75 6.15 -5.75 0.83
N TRP A 76 6.49 -6.67 1.72
CA TRP A 76 7.27 -6.35 2.91
C TRP A 76 8.28 -7.44 3.23
N GLU A 77 9.39 -7.03 3.84
CA GLU A 77 10.45 -7.92 4.30
C GLU A 77 11.22 -7.31 5.47
N GLY A 78 11.36 -8.10 6.54
CA GLY A 78 12.13 -7.75 7.73
C GLY A 78 12.21 -8.89 8.73
N SER A 79 12.64 -8.57 9.95
CA SER A 79 12.80 -9.55 11.05
C SER A 79 11.49 -10.23 11.45
N ALA A 80 10.35 -9.55 11.28
CA ALA A 80 9.02 -10.12 11.51
C ALA A 80 8.54 -11.05 10.37
N GLY A 81 9.33 -11.24 9.31
CA GLY A 81 9.06 -12.07 8.16
C GLY A 81 8.86 -11.28 6.86
N LYS A 82 8.48 -12.00 5.81
CA LYS A 82 8.20 -11.45 4.47
C LYS A 82 6.81 -11.82 3.99
N GLY A 83 6.25 -11.02 3.09
CA GLY A 83 4.97 -11.32 2.48
C GLY A 83 4.54 -10.27 1.47
N SER A 84 3.41 -10.54 0.82
CA SER A 84 2.83 -9.68 -0.19
C SER A 84 1.31 -9.68 -0.12
N LEU A 85 0.70 -8.56 -0.50
CA LEU A 85 -0.75 -8.40 -0.64
C LEU A 85 -1.04 -7.70 -1.96
N THR A 86 -2.04 -8.17 -2.69
CA THR A 86 -2.55 -7.49 -3.88
C THR A 86 -4.02 -7.18 -3.69
N PHE A 87 -4.42 -5.96 -4.03
CA PHE A 87 -5.80 -5.50 -3.91
C PHE A 87 -6.10 -4.49 -5.02
N SER A 88 -7.39 -4.34 -5.35
CA SER A 88 -7.83 -3.40 -6.39
C SER A 88 -8.70 -2.33 -5.75
N GLU A 89 -8.41 -1.07 -6.06
CA GLU A 89 -9.10 0.08 -5.50
C GLU A 89 -9.59 1.01 -6.59
N ARG A 90 -10.77 1.57 -6.41
CA ARG A 90 -11.26 2.64 -7.29
C ARG A 90 -10.75 3.99 -6.80
N VAL A 91 -9.99 4.65 -7.67
CA VAL A 91 -9.57 6.05 -7.55
C VAL A 91 -10.58 6.90 -8.31
N GLN A 92 -11.02 8.00 -7.72
CA GLN A 92 -12.04 8.90 -8.25
C GLN A 92 -11.50 10.32 -8.37
#